data_AF-A0A8J3DCN7-F1
#
_entry.id   AF-A0A8J3DCN7-F1
#
_cell.length_a   1.000
_cell.length_b   1.000
_cell.length_c   1.000
_cell.angle_alpha   90.00
_cell.angle_beta   90.00
_cell.angle_gamma   90.00
#
_symmetry.space_group_name_H-M   'P 1'
#
loop_
_entity.id
_entity.type
_entity.pdbx_description
1 polymer ?
#
loop_
_entity_poly.entity_id
_entity_poly.type
_entity_poly.pdbx_seq_one_letter_code
_entity_poly.pdbx_strand_id
1 'polypeptide(L)'
;MKHTPYLKLFAIASVLCGPLLNAATTDPMGGMVIPIKGASDTRISIPFSRGIVFEGRIDSLSGSTITALGTPAWADDQFIYGDADSLDPANTYYMVFLTGPKEGLALEITANDASSITVALGNENLTGVQSESVDGAGNGDVFQIIPYWTPASLFASATLPDQTQILVYDNSTINTFKAPEVYTYFDASSNWGDTSFNLVNDAIIYPGEGLIVKTPPASSDLSLTVSGAVPMFQNRQVVASDTSANDLFYGVYSPIDVTLGTSNLGIQDGTQILLYDNTASGYFKAPEVYTYFAASENWGDTSFNLSNDVILPAGGSFILRKPSTGSNDSVEWTYLPNYLQ
;
A
#
# COMPACT_ATOMS: atom_id res chain seq x y z
N MET A 1 2.01 30.48 80.56
CA MET A 1 1.32 29.19 80.31
C MET A 1 -0.12 29.51 79.94
N LYS A 2 -0.70 29.18 78.79
CA LYS A 2 -0.35 28.26 77.70
C LYS A 2 -0.69 28.95 76.37
N HIS A 3 0.26 28.91 75.44
CA HIS A 3 0.00 29.16 74.02
C HIS A 3 -0.74 27.97 73.43
N THR A 4 -1.69 28.20 72.53
CA THR A 4 -2.25 27.14 71.67
C THR A 4 -2.35 27.69 70.24
N PRO A 5 -1.88 26.95 69.22
CA PRO A 5 -1.44 27.53 67.96
C PRO A 5 -2.48 27.44 66.85
N TYR A 6 -2.28 28.32 65.86
CA TYR A 6 -2.97 28.38 64.58
C TYR A 6 -2.74 27.11 63.75
N LEU A 7 -3.81 26.39 63.41
CA LEU A 7 -3.77 25.34 62.39
C LEU A 7 -4.06 25.98 61.02
N LYS A 8 -3.01 26.25 60.24
CA LYS A 8 -3.15 26.65 58.84
C LYS A 8 -3.39 25.41 58.00
N LEU A 9 -4.60 25.28 57.47
CA LEU A 9 -4.97 24.25 56.51
C LEU A 9 -4.31 24.59 55.15
N PHE A 10 -3.26 23.85 54.78
CA PHE A 10 -2.70 23.90 53.43
C PHE A 10 -3.53 22.96 52.55
N ALA A 11 -4.29 23.53 51.61
CA ALA A 11 -4.95 22.77 50.55
C ALA A 11 -3.90 22.47 49.45
N ILE A 12 -3.50 21.20 49.33
CA ILE A 12 -2.71 20.73 48.20
C ILE A 12 -3.71 20.50 47.05
N ALA A 13 -3.67 21.37 46.04
CA ALA A 13 -4.37 21.15 44.78
C ALA A 13 -3.56 20.14 43.96
N SER A 14 -3.96 18.86 43.97
CA SER A 14 -3.47 17.87 43.01
C SER A 14 -4.12 18.14 41.66
N VAL A 15 -3.38 18.75 40.74
CA VAL A 15 -3.75 18.78 39.32
C VAL A 15 -3.57 17.35 38.79
N LEU A 16 -4.68 16.61 38.69
CA LEU A 16 -4.74 15.43 37.84
C LEU A 16 -4.63 15.92 36.39
N CYS A 17 -3.43 15.90 35.83
CA CYS A 17 -3.24 15.91 34.39
C CYS A 17 -3.52 14.48 33.92
N GLY A 18 -4.77 14.19 33.55
CA GLY A 18 -5.10 12.93 32.88
C GLY A 18 -4.52 12.95 31.46
N PRO A 19 -4.13 11.78 30.90
CA PRO A 19 -3.76 11.73 29.50
C PRO A 19 -4.95 12.19 28.66
N LEU A 20 -4.69 13.12 27.73
CA LEU A 20 -5.60 13.41 26.63
C LEU A 20 -5.70 12.11 25.81
N LEU A 21 -6.73 11.32 26.07
CA LEU A 21 -7.19 10.31 25.14
C LEU A 21 -7.66 11.05 23.89
N ASN A 22 -6.79 11.17 22.88
CA ASN A 22 -7.26 11.50 21.54
C ASN A 22 -8.25 10.40 21.16
N ALA A 23 -9.49 10.77 20.84
CA ALA A 23 -10.43 9.85 20.25
C ALA A 23 -9.79 9.34 18.94
N ALA A 24 -9.54 8.03 18.85
CA ALA A 24 -9.12 7.43 17.59
C ALA A 24 -10.21 7.74 16.57
N THR A 25 -9.89 8.58 15.58
CA THR A 25 -10.68 8.65 14.37
C THR A 25 -10.40 7.36 13.64
N THR A 26 -11.35 6.43 13.67
CA THR A 26 -11.25 5.25 12.80
C THR A 26 -11.37 5.75 11.37
N ASP A 27 -10.39 5.44 10.54
CA ASP A 27 -10.48 5.72 9.10
C ASP A 27 -11.80 5.17 8.53
N PRO A 28 -12.38 5.83 7.51
CA PRO A 28 -13.56 5.31 6.84
C PRO A 28 -13.32 3.86 6.37
N MET A 29 -14.25 2.97 6.70
CA MET A 29 -14.23 1.60 6.19
C MET A 29 -15.00 1.53 4.88
N GLY A 30 -14.42 0.85 3.89
CA GLY A 30 -15.02 0.63 2.58
C GLY A 30 -15.14 -0.85 2.23
N GLY A 31 -15.93 -1.13 1.20
CA GLY A 31 -16.06 -2.45 0.61
C GLY A 31 -16.36 -2.34 -0.89
N MET A 32 -15.77 -3.23 -1.68
CA MET A 32 -15.93 -3.30 -3.12
C MET A 32 -16.02 -4.74 -3.58
N VAL A 33 -16.80 -4.98 -4.64
CA VAL A 33 -16.83 -6.26 -5.34
C VAL A 33 -16.09 -6.12 -6.65
N ILE A 34 -14.99 -6.86 -6.78
CA ILE A 34 -14.18 -6.93 -8.00
C ILE A 34 -14.64 -8.16 -8.81
N PRO A 35 -15.19 -7.97 -10.03
CA PRO A 35 -15.58 -9.09 -10.87
C PRO A 35 -14.34 -9.76 -11.46
N ILE A 36 -14.27 -11.09 -11.35
CA ILE A 36 -13.21 -11.92 -11.92
C ILE A 36 -13.83 -12.85 -12.96
N LYS A 37 -13.32 -12.78 -14.18
CA LYS A 37 -13.86 -13.55 -15.31
C LYS A 37 -13.41 -15.00 -15.26
N GLY A 38 -14.35 -15.91 -15.49
CA GLY A 38 -14.09 -17.33 -15.67
C GLY A 38 -13.29 -17.59 -16.95
N ALA A 39 -12.42 -18.59 -16.91
CA ALA A 39 -11.48 -18.94 -17.98
C ALA A 39 -10.74 -17.71 -18.56
N SER A 40 -10.19 -16.86 -17.69
CA SER A 40 -9.61 -15.58 -18.08
C SER A 40 -8.47 -15.13 -17.17
N ASP A 41 -7.69 -14.17 -17.67
CA ASP A 41 -6.79 -13.33 -16.89
C ASP A 41 -7.53 -12.03 -16.51
N THR A 42 -7.76 -11.78 -15.22
CA THR A 42 -8.36 -10.53 -14.71
C THR A 42 -7.30 -9.73 -13.97
N ARG A 43 -7.11 -8.46 -14.35
CA ARG A 43 -6.11 -7.57 -13.76
C ARG A 43 -6.70 -6.74 -12.64
N ILE A 44 -6.28 -6.97 -11.41
CA ILE A 44 -6.87 -6.28 -10.25
C ILE A 44 -5.79 -5.58 -9.43
N SER A 45 -6.24 -4.69 -8.57
CA SER A 45 -5.52 -4.11 -7.46
C SER A 45 -6.38 -4.16 -6.21
N ILE A 46 -5.78 -3.93 -5.06
CA ILE A 46 -6.49 -3.91 -3.79
C ILE A 46 -6.73 -2.45 -3.41
N PRO A 47 -7.97 -1.92 -3.43
CA PRO A 47 -8.22 -0.49 -3.24
C PRO A 47 -8.22 -0.03 -1.77
N PHE A 48 -8.08 -0.95 -0.82
CA PHE A 48 -8.16 -0.71 0.62
C PHE A 48 -6.92 -1.22 1.34
N SER A 49 -6.50 -0.57 2.42
CA SER A 49 -5.59 -1.17 3.39
C SER A 49 -6.34 -2.18 4.28
N ARG A 50 -5.62 -3.13 4.88
CA ARG A 50 -6.17 -3.91 5.99
C ARG A 50 -6.40 -3.02 7.21
N GLY A 51 -7.04 -3.58 8.24
CA GLY A 51 -7.30 -2.85 9.49
C GLY A 51 -6.02 -2.32 10.13
N ILE A 52 -6.00 -1.01 10.41
CA ILE A 52 -4.91 -0.32 11.09
C ILE A 52 -4.79 -0.86 12.52
N VAL A 53 -3.58 -1.28 12.90
CA VAL A 53 -3.31 -1.83 14.24
C VAL A 53 -2.70 -0.80 15.19
N PHE A 54 -2.11 0.27 14.63
CA PHE A 54 -1.61 1.41 15.40
C PHE A 54 -1.62 2.67 14.54
N GLU A 55 -1.92 3.81 15.17
CA GLU A 55 -1.70 5.13 14.61
C GLU A 55 -1.03 6.00 15.67
N GLY A 56 -0.02 6.75 15.28
CA GLY A 56 0.70 7.60 16.22
C GLY A 56 1.49 8.71 15.55
N ARG A 57 2.16 9.49 16.39
CA ARG A 57 3.03 10.59 15.98
C ARG A 57 4.48 10.24 16.29
N ILE A 58 5.41 10.76 15.49
CA ILE A 58 6.83 10.54 15.65
C ILE A 58 7.40 11.44 16.75
N ASP A 59 7.95 10.83 17.79
CA ASP A 59 8.69 11.53 18.84
C ASP A 59 10.13 11.83 18.41
N SER A 60 10.83 10.82 17.91
CA SER A 60 12.22 10.95 17.47
C SER A 60 12.58 9.94 16.37
N LEU A 61 13.65 10.25 15.63
CA LEU A 61 14.18 9.45 14.54
C LEU A 61 15.68 9.23 14.74
N SER A 62 16.14 8.00 14.48
CA SER A 62 17.57 7.68 14.44
C SER A 62 17.85 6.64 13.37
N GLY A 63 18.34 7.07 12.21
CA GLY A 63 18.58 6.17 11.08
C GLY A 63 17.26 5.58 10.56
N SER A 64 17.12 4.26 10.64
CA SER A 64 15.91 3.52 10.26
C SER A 64 14.96 3.24 11.45
N THR A 65 15.26 3.78 12.63
CA THR A 65 14.44 3.60 13.82
C THR A 65 13.57 4.83 14.06
N ILE A 66 12.26 4.61 14.19
CA ILE A 66 11.24 5.61 14.47
C ILE A 66 10.68 5.35 15.87
N THR A 67 10.76 6.34 16.75
CA THR A 67 10.17 6.27 18.09
C THR A 67 8.80 6.94 18.09
N ALA A 68 7.79 6.22 18.56
CA ALA A 68 6.43 6.73 18.70
C ALA A 68 6.28 7.61 19.96
N LEU A 69 5.51 8.70 19.82
CA LEU A 69 5.11 9.53 20.94
C LEU A 69 4.17 8.79 21.89
N GLY A 70 4.32 9.03 23.19
CA GLY A 70 3.33 8.61 24.21
C GLY A 70 3.51 7.21 24.79
N THR A 71 4.63 6.53 24.50
CA THR A 71 4.98 5.20 25.03
C THR A 71 3.88 4.16 24.80
N PRO A 72 3.76 3.63 23.57
CA PRO A 72 2.66 2.75 23.20
C PRO A 72 2.69 1.38 23.89
N ALA A 73 3.79 1.01 24.56
CA ALA A 73 3.96 -0.21 25.35
C ALA A 73 3.73 -1.49 24.52
N TRP A 74 4.29 -1.51 23.32
CA TRP A 74 4.34 -2.67 22.45
C TRP A 74 5.13 -3.83 23.08
N ALA A 75 4.81 -5.06 22.71
CA ALA A 75 5.72 -6.17 22.97
C ALA A 75 6.88 -6.14 21.96
N ASP A 76 8.05 -6.64 22.36
CA ASP A 76 9.21 -6.75 21.47
C ASP A 76 8.83 -7.61 20.26
N ASP A 77 9.19 -7.14 19.06
CA ASP A 77 8.93 -7.79 17.78
C ASP A 77 7.47 -8.22 17.51
N GLN A 78 6.50 -7.61 18.18
CA GLN A 78 5.07 -7.89 17.99
C GLN A 78 4.56 -7.63 16.56
N PHE A 79 5.31 -6.89 15.75
CA PHE A 79 4.99 -6.59 14.35
C PHE A 79 5.80 -7.44 13.36
N ILE A 80 6.48 -8.49 13.83
CA ILE A 80 7.32 -9.36 13.00
C ILE A 80 6.60 -10.68 12.73
N TYR A 81 6.68 -11.13 11.47
CA TYR A 81 6.07 -12.38 11.03
C TYR A 81 6.69 -13.59 11.73
N GLY A 82 5.85 -14.50 12.21
CA GLY A 82 6.27 -15.74 12.86
C GLY A 82 6.95 -15.58 14.22
N ASP A 83 7.06 -14.36 14.76
CA ASP A 83 7.61 -14.14 16.09
C ASP A 83 6.66 -14.65 17.20
N ALA A 84 7.21 -15.03 18.35
CA ALA A 84 6.45 -15.55 19.47
C ALA A 84 5.54 -14.50 20.11
N ASP A 85 5.94 -13.23 20.09
CA ASP A 85 5.20 -12.10 20.65
C ASP A 85 4.40 -11.33 19.58
N SER A 86 4.38 -11.84 18.35
CA SER A 86 3.62 -11.28 17.23
C SER A 86 2.13 -11.13 17.56
N LEU A 87 1.54 -9.97 17.19
CA LEU A 87 0.10 -9.74 17.30
C LEU A 87 -0.71 -10.79 16.53
N ASP A 88 -0.16 -11.26 15.41
CA ASP A 88 -0.69 -12.35 14.62
C ASP A 88 0.49 -12.97 13.84
N PRO A 89 0.87 -14.23 14.13
CA PRO A 89 2.07 -14.84 13.56
C PRO A 89 1.98 -15.06 12.05
N ALA A 90 0.81 -14.92 11.43
CA ALA A 90 0.62 -15.01 9.97
C ALA A 90 0.73 -13.65 9.25
N ASN A 91 0.88 -12.54 9.98
CA ASN A 91 0.93 -11.20 9.40
C ASN A 91 2.36 -10.66 9.37
N THR A 92 2.71 -10.05 8.23
CA THR A 92 3.80 -9.07 8.13
C THR A 92 3.20 -7.67 8.12
N TYR A 93 3.91 -6.70 8.70
CA TYR A 93 3.41 -5.33 8.89
C TYR A 93 4.30 -4.30 8.20
N TYR A 94 3.69 -3.17 7.81
CA TYR A 94 4.38 -1.99 7.35
C TYR A 94 3.94 -0.75 8.09
N MET A 95 4.82 0.23 8.11
CA MET A 95 4.52 1.60 8.50
C MET A 95 4.21 2.42 7.25
N VAL A 96 3.20 3.29 7.29
CA VAL A 96 2.97 4.32 6.29
C VAL A 96 2.89 5.70 6.93
N PHE A 97 3.53 6.69 6.32
CA PHE A 97 3.40 8.09 6.73
C PHE A 97 2.09 8.68 6.23
N LEU A 98 1.37 9.37 7.11
CA LEU A 98 0.11 10.05 6.81
C LEU A 98 0.28 11.54 6.56
N THR A 99 1.40 12.12 6.97
CA THR A 99 1.66 13.55 6.83
C THR A 99 3.11 13.81 6.45
N GLY A 100 3.37 15.06 6.08
CA GLY A 100 4.71 15.59 5.88
C GLY A 100 5.32 15.22 4.53
N PRO A 101 6.61 15.51 4.32
CA PRO A 101 7.27 15.32 3.03
C PRO A 101 7.37 13.87 2.56
N LYS A 102 7.02 12.91 3.42
CA LYS A 102 7.06 11.46 3.14
C LYS A 102 5.68 10.82 3.15
N GLU A 103 4.59 11.60 3.16
CA GLU A 103 3.23 11.08 3.08
C GLU A 103 3.09 10.01 1.98
N GLY A 104 2.44 8.89 2.31
CA GLY A 104 2.26 7.75 1.42
C GLY A 104 3.44 6.79 1.32
N LEU A 105 4.61 7.11 1.88
CA LEU A 105 5.74 6.20 1.91
C LEU A 105 5.44 5.03 2.86
N ALA A 106 5.28 3.83 2.28
CA ALA A 106 5.13 2.57 3.00
C ALA A 106 6.50 1.87 3.14
N LEU A 107 6.84 1.45 4.37
CA LEU A 107 8.10 0.79 4.71
C LEU A 107 7.82 -0.46 5.56
N GLU A 108 8.40 -1.60 5.18
CA GLU A 108 8.30 -2.84 5.94
C GLU A 108 8.93 -2.67 7.34
N ILE A 109 8.27 -3.19 8.37
CA ILE A 109 8.79 -3.22 9.74
C ILE A 109 9.65 -4.46 9.91
N THR A 110 10.89 -4.29 10.35
CA THR A 110 11.89 -5.37 10.50
C THR A 110 12.25 -5.67 11.94
N ALA A 111 11.94 -4.78 12.88
CA ALA A 111 11.98 -5.03 14.33
C ALA A 111 11.10 -4.00 15.06
N ASN A 112 10.70 -4.28 16.29
CA ASN A 112 10.16 -3.25 17.19
C ASN A 112 10.48 -3.55 18.66
N ASP A 113 10.51 -2.50 19.47
CA ASP A 113 10.53 -2.60 20.93
C ASP A 113 9.24 -1.99 21.53
N ALA A 114 9.22 -1.70 22.83
CA ALA A 114 8.09 -1.09 23.54
C ALA A 114 7.61 0.28 23.01
N SER A 115 8.41 0.98 22.21
CA SER A 115 8.10 2.33 21.72
C SER A 115 8.70 2.70 20.37
N SER A 116 9.59 1.88 19.81
CA SER A 116 10.24 2.14 18.55
C SER A 116 10.01 1.01 17.55
N ILE A 117 9.96 1.38 16.26
CA ILE A 117 9.96 0.46 15.14
C ILE A 117 11.22 0.70 14.31
N THR A 118 11.81 -0.38 13.82
CA THR A 118 12.87 -0.33 12.81
C THR A 118 12.28 -0.75 11.48
N VAL A 119 12.56 0.03 10.43
CA VAL A 119 11.99 -0.19 9.09
C VAL A 119 13.06 -0.49 8.04
N ALA A 120 12.69 -1.24 7.00
CA ALA A 120 13.53 -1.45 5.84
C ALA A 120 13.46 -0.25 4.90
N LEU A 121 14.55 0.52 4.79
CA LEU A 121 14.58 1.74 3.96
C LEU A 121 14.74 1.46 2.46
N GLY A 122 15.34 0.33 2.06
CA GLY A 122 15.66 0.09 0.65
C GLY A 122 16.48 1.25 0.03
N ASN A 123 15.95 1.88 -1.02
CA ASN A 123 16.54 3.07 -1.66
C ASN A 123 15.98 4.40 -1.12
N GLU A 124 15.10 4.36 -0.12
CA GLU A 124 14.50 5.53 0.50
C GLU A 124 15.34 6.07 1.66
N ASN A 125 14.99 7.27 2.12
CA ASN A 125 15.51 7.82 3.36
C ASN A 125 14.43 8.66 4.07
N LEU A 126 14.62 8.88 5.37
CA LEU A 126 13.69 9.63 6.22
C LEU A 126 14.02 11.13 6.30
N THR A 127 14.77 11.67 5.32
CA THR A 127 15.09 13.10 5.31
C THR A 127 13.82 13.92 5.17
N GLY A 128 13.66 14.94 6.01
CA GLY A 128 12.53 15.86 6.00
C GLY A 128 11.33 15.40 6.83
N VAL A 129 11.34 14.16 7.33
CA VAL A 129 10.34 13.71 8.31
C VAL A 129 10.49 14.52 9.59
N GLN A 130 9.39 15.09 10.07
CA GLN A 130 9.35 15.89 11.28
C GLN A 130 9.14 15.02 12.52
N SER A 131 9.71 15.43 13.66
CA SER A 131 9.61 14.72 14.94
C SER A 131 9.40 15.69 16.10
N GLU A 132 8.66 15.28 17.13
CA GLU A 132 8.38 16.14 18.29
C GLU A 132 9.66 16.64 18.99
N SER A 133 10.68 15.77 19.10
CA SER A 133 11.95 16.07 19.78
C SER A 133 12.81 17.11 19.05
N VAL A 134 12.63 17.28 17.74
CA VAL A 134 13.40 18.22 16.92
C VAL A 134 12.56 19.44 16.53
N ASP A 135 11.32 19.22 16.10
CA ASP A 135 10.44 20.23 15.51
C ASP A 135 9.46 20.85 16.52
N GLY A 136 9.38 20.29 17.73
CA GLY A 136 8.56 20.79 18.83
C GLY A 136 7.18 20.15 18.94
N ALA A 137 6.51 20.46 20.03
CA ALA A 137 5.27 19.80 20.42
C ALA A 137 4.15 19.98 19.38
N GLY A 138 3.58 18.89 18.90
CA GLY A 138 2.53 18.84 17.88
C GLY A 138 3.00 18.87 16.43
N ASN A 139 4.32 18.94 16.19
CA ASN A 139 4.90 19.07 14.85
C ASN A 139 5.53 17.76 14.32
N GLY A 140 5.54 16.67 15.10
CA GLY A 140 6.00 15.38 14.56
C GLY A 140 5.05 14.85 13.48
N ASP A 141 5.58 14.17 12.47
CA ASP A 141 4.74 13.53 11.45
C ASP A 141 3.91 12.38 12.02
N VAL A 142 2.78 12.09 11.38
CA VAL A 142 1.84 11.03 11.76
C VAL A 142 2.08 9.79 10.89
N PHE A 143 1.94 8.61 11.47
CA PHE A 143 2.07 7.34 10.79
C PHE A 143 1.03 6.32 11.26
N GLN A 144 0.80 5.31 10.43
CA GLN A 144 0.02 4.12 10.75
C GLN A 144 0.86 2.85 10.61
N ILE A 145 0.53 1.82 11.38
CA ILE A 145 1.02 0.45 11.23
C ILE A 145 -0.13 -0.42 10.74
N ILE A 146 0.10 -1.12 9.63
CA ILE A 146 -0.92 -1.85 8.89
C ILE A 146 -0.36 -3.22 8.47
N PRO A 147 -1.11 -4.32 8.61
CA PRO A 147 -0.69 -5.61 8.07
C PRO A 147 -0.81 -5.61 6.54
N TYR A 148 0.13 -6.27 5.86
CA TYR A 148 0.05 -6.49 4.42
C TYR A 148 -1.15 -7.38 4.04
N TRP A 149 -1.65 -7.19 2.83
CA TRP A 149 -2.48 -8.20 2.19
C TRP A 149 -1.62 -9.39 1.78
N THR A 150 -2.23 -10.56 1.81
CA THR A 150 -1.63 -11.84 1.42
C THR A 150 -2.62 -12.63 0.58
N PRO A 151 -2.20 -13.64 -0.20
CA PRO A 151 -3.14 -14.51 -0.90
C PRO A 151 -4.21 -15.11 0.02
N ALA A 152 -3.84 -15.57 1.21
CA ALA A 152 -4.79 -16.14 2.17
C ALA A 152 -5.77 -15.10 2.71
N SER A 153 -5.30 -13.90 3.09
CA SER A 153 -6.17 -12.86 3.65
C SER A 153 -7.07 -12.19 2.59
N LEU A 154 -6.57 -11.96 1.38
CA LEU A 154 -7.31 -11.31 0.30
C LEU A 154 -8.46 -12.19 -0.20
N PHE A 155 -8.23 -13.50 -0.32
CA PHE A 155 -9.21 -14.45 -0.87
C PHE A 155 -9.95 -15.25 0.19
N ALA A 156 -9.80 -14.92 1.48
CA ALA A 156 -10.39 -15.66 2.61
C ALA A 156 -11.92 -15.87 2.48
N SER A 157 -12.62 -14.90 1.88
CA SER A 157 -14.08 -14.96 1.69
C SER A 157 -14.51 -15.42 0.30
N ALA A 158 -13.57 -15.73 -0.60
CA ALA A 158 -13.87 -16.13 -1.96
C ALA A 158 -13.92 -17.66 -2.07
N THR A 159 -14.92 -18.19 -2.78
CA THR A 159 -14.90 -19.58 -3.24
C THR A 159 -14.14 -19.63 -4.56
N LEU A 160 -12.90 -20.14 -4.50
CA LEU A 160 -12.02 -20.20 -5.67
C LEU A 160 -12.10 -21.56 -6.36
N PRO A 161 -12.13 -21.61 -7.71
CA PRO A 161 -11.85 -22.83 -8.44
C PRO A 161 -10.43 -23.34 -8.12
N ASP A 162 -10.27 -24.67 -8.02
CA ASP A 162 -8.95 -25.29 -7.93
C ASP A 162 -8.05 -24.84 -9.11
N GLN A 163 -6.76 -24.65 -8.85
CA GLN A 163 -5.79 -24.12 -9.84
C GLN A 163 -6.03 -22.65 -10.23
N THR A 164 -6.78 -21.87 -9.45
CA THR A 164 -6.75 -20.41 -9.60
C THR A 164 -5.33 -19.91 -9.31
N GLN A 165 -4.82 -19.00 -10.14
CA GLN A 165 -3.47 -18.46 -10.00
C GLN A 165 -3.52 -16.96 -9.74
N ILE A 166 -2.59 -16.49 -8.90
CA ILE A 166 -2.20 -15.09 -8.79
C ILE A 166 -0.84 -14.93 -9.45
N LEU A 167 -0.71 -13.95 -10.34
CA LEU A 167 0.56 -13.57 -10.95
C LEU A 167 0.97 -12.21 -10.37
N VAL A 168 2.11 -12.20 -9.70
CA VAL A 168 2.72 -11.04 -9.05
C VAL A 168 4.01 -10.68 -9.80
N TYR A 169 4.33 -9.40 -9.92
CA TYR A 169 5.46 -8.95 -10.74
C TYR A 169 6.40 -8.07 -9.93
N ASP A 170 7.68 -8.40 -9.98
CA ASP A 170 8.69 -7.60 -9.31
C ASP A 170 8.90 -6.24 -10.02
N ASN A 171 8.55 -5.18 -9.30
CA ASN A 171 8.74 -3.81 -9.76
C ASN A 171 10.16 -3.27 -9.53
N SER A 172 11.02 -3.97 -8.78
CA SER A 172 12.39 -3.56 -8.49
C SER A 172 13.39 -3.88 -9.62
N THR A 173 13.14 -4.95 -10.39
CA THR A 173 13.95 -5.28 -11.57
C THR A 173 13.60 -4.38 -12.75
N ILE A 174 14.61 -3.90 -13.49
CA ILE A 174 14.40 -3.11 -14.71
C ILE A 174 14.34 -4.03 -15.93
N ASN A 175 13.15 -4.19 -16.49
CA ASN A 175 12.95 -4.87 -17.77
C ASN A 175 11.54 -4.65 -18.33
N THR A 176 11.35 -4.92 -19.61
CA THR A 176 10.02 -5.16 -20.20
C THR A 176 9.71 -6.66 -20.22
N PHE A 177 8.44 -7.03 -20.30
CA PHE A 177 8.01 -8.45 -20.38
C PHE A 177 8.52 -9.33 -19.23
N LYS A 178 8.47 -8.80 -18.01
CA LYS A 178 8.86 -9.50 -16.79
C LYS A 178 8.10 -10.81 -16.65
N ALA A 179 8.78 -11.85 -16.18
CA ALA A 179 8.12 -13.08 -15.76
C ALA A 179 7.46 -12.86 -14.40
N PRO A 180 6.21 -13.30 -14.19
CA PRO A 180 5.58 -13.22 -12.88
C PRO A 180 6.11 -14.31 -11.95
N GLU A 181 6.04 -14.02 -10.66
CA GLU A 181 5.90 -15.09 -9.66
C GLU A 181 4.46 -15.60 -9.70
N VAL A 182 4.28 -16.93 -9.56
CA VAL A 182 2.97 -17.58 -9.70
C VAL A 182 2.61 -18.28 -8.41
N TYR A 183 1.52 -17.84 -7.80
CA TYR A 183 0.90 -18.51 -6.65
C TYR A 183 -0.35 -19.25 -7.11
N THR A 184 -0.42 -20.54 -6.85
CA THR A 184 -1.53 -21.41 -7.27
C THR A 184 -2.34 -21.84 -6.06
N TYR A 185 -3.66 -21.66 -6.13
CA TYR A 185 -4.60 -22.13 -5.14
C TYR A 185 -4.89 -23.62 -5.31
N PHE A 186 -4.83 -24.36 -4.21
CA PHE A 186 -5.17 -25.78 -4.13
C PHE A 186 -6.39 -25.97 -3.22
N ASP A 187 -7.53 -26.31 -3.81
CA ASP A 187 -8.84 -26.42 -3.12
C ASP A 187 -8.80 -27.46 -1.99
N ALA A 188 -8.20 -28.63 -2.26
CA ALA A 188 -8.14 -29.75 -1.31
C ALA A 188 -7.48 -29.41 0.03
N SER A 189 -6.56 -28.43 0.04
CA SER A 189 -5.89 -27.94 1.25
C SER A 189 -6.30 -26.52 1.63
N SER A 190 -7.10 -25.86 0.80
CA SER A 190 -7.47 -24.44 0.92
C SER A 190 -6.25 -23.52 1.11
N ASN A 191 -5.16 -23.82 0.40
CA ASN A 191 -3.88 -23.15 0.53
C ASN A 191 -3.32 -22.68 -0.81
N TRP A 192 -2.40 -21.72 -0.75
CA TRP A 192 -1.62 -21.22 -1.87
C TRP A 192 -0.24 -21.82 -1.88
N GLY A 193 0.20 -22.30 -3.05
CA GLY A 193 1.55 -22.80 -3.27
C GLY A 193 2.27 -22.09 -4.43
N ASP A 194 3.59 -21.94 -4.32
CA ASP A 194 4.42 -21.46 -5.43
C ASP A 194 4.65 -22.56 -6.49
N THR A 195 5.45 -22.25 -7.51
CA THR A 195 5.80 -23.21 -8.58
C THR A 195 6.63 -24.40 -8.10
N SER A 196 7.20 -24.32 -6.89
CA SER A 196 7.94 -25.39 -6.21
C SER A 196 7.09 -26.10 -5.14
N PHE A 197 5.79 -25.80 -5.06
CA PHE A 197 4.84 -26.31 -4.06
C PHE A 197 5.15 -25.91 -2.60
N ASN A 198 5.93 -24.85 -2.38
CA ASN A 198 6.07 -24.26 -1.05
C ASN A 198 4.82 -23.46 -0.72
N LEU A 199 4.42 -23.47 0.56
CA LEU A 199 3.29 -22.69 1.03
C LEU A 199 3.59 -21.19 0.94
N VAL A 200 2.67 -20.44 0.32
CA VAL A 200 2.77 -18.98 0.12
C VAL A 200 1.49 -18.26 0.53
N ASN A 201 0.76 -18.82 1.50
CA ASN A 201 -0.44 -18.21 2.09
C ASN A 201 -0.18 -16.77 2.57
N ASP A 202 1.01 -16.58 3.14
CA ASP A 202 1.41 -15.36 3.84
C ASP A 202 2.40 -14.52 3.02
N ALA A 203 2.54 -14.83 1.72
CA ALA A 203 3.32 -13.99 0.81
C ALA A 203 2.72 -12.57 0.75
N ILE A 204 3.59 -11.57 0.78
CA ILE A 204 3.19 -10.16 0.82
C ILE A 204 2.68 -9.71 -0.55
N ILE A 205 1.55 -9.02 -0.55
CA ILE A 205 1.07 -8.20 -1.67
C ILE A 205 1.21 -6.74 -1.26
N TYR A 206 2.03 -5.98 -2.00
CA TYR A 206 2.37 -4.61 -1.61
C TYR A 206 1.22 -3.64 -1.88
N PRO A 207 1.05 -2.57 -1.07
CA PRO A 207 0.08 -1.52 -1.35
C PRO A 207 0.30 -0.89 -2.73
N GLY A 208 -0.77 -0.75 -3.50
CA GLY A 208 -0.73 -0.20 -4.86
C GLY A 208 -0.10 -1.11 -5.92
N GLU A 209 0.19 -2.37 -5.58
CA GLU A 209 0.63 -3.37 -6.55
C GLU A 209 -0.51 -3.81 -7.48
N GLY A 210 -0.17 -4.03 -8.74
CA GLY A 210 -1.07 -4.63 -9.72
C GLY A 210 -0.82 -6.13 -9.86
N LEU A 211 -1.88 -6.94 -9.75
CA LEU A 211 -1.80 -8.39 -9.88
C LEU A 211 -2.75 -8.93 -10.96
N ILE A 212 -2.48 -10.14 -11.45
CA ILE A 212 -3.39 -10.85 -12.37
C ILE A 212 -3.96 -12.06 -11.66
N VAL A 213 -5.29 -12.14 -11.57
CA VAL A 213 -5.99 -13.36 -11.18
C VAL A 213 -6.33 -14.15 -12.43
N LYS A 214 -5.71 -15.31 -12.56
CA LYS A 214 -5.94 -16.23 -13.66
C LYS A 214 -6.79 -17.40 -13.18
N THR A 215 -7.98 -17.53 -13.77
CA THR A 215 -8.89 -18.63 -13.45
C THR A 215 -8.66 -19.82 -14.41
N PRO A 216 -8.83 -21.07 -13.95
CA PRO A 216 -8.58 -22.25 -14.78
C PRO A 216 -9.57 -22.35 -15.94
N PRO A 217 -9.25 -23.08 -17.02
CA PRO A 217 -10.19 -23.32 -18.11
C PRO A 217 -11.52 -23.89 -17.61
N ALA A 218 -12.64 -23.48 -18.24
CA ALA A 218 -14.00 -23.90 -17.89
C ALA A 218 -14.52 -23.46 -16.50
N SER A 219 -13.82 -22.56 -15.80
CA SER A 219 -14.38 -21.89 -14.62
C SER A 219 -15.48 -20.89 -14.99
N SER A 220 -16.42 -20.67 -14.06
CA SER A 220 -17.40 -19.58 -14.13
C SER A 220 -16.81 -18.26 -13.62
N ASP A 221 -17.46 -17.15 -13.98
CA ASP A 221 -17.19 -15.85 -13.33
C ASP A 221 -17.34 -15.97 -11.80
N LEU A 222 -16.49 -15.26 -11.08
CA LEU A 222 -16.52 -15.15 -9.62
C LEU A 222 -16.40 -13.70 -9.18
N SER A 223 -16.73 -13.44 -7.93
CA SER A 223 -16.68 -12.09 -7.34
C SER A 223 -15.77 -12.09 -6.14
N LEU A 224 -14.74 -11.25 -6.17
CA LEU A 224 -13.87 -11.00 -5.03
C LEU A 224 -14.43 -9.81 -4.25
N THR A 225 -14.85 -10.06 -3.01
CA THR A 225 -15.24 -8.97 -2.11
C THR A 225 -14.02 -8.54 -1.31
N VAL A 226 -13.62 -7.28 -1.44
CA VAL A 226 -12.52 -6.70 -0.68
C VAL A 226 -13.08 -5.60 0.22
N SER A 227 -12.72 -5.62 1.50
CA SER A 227 -13.12 -4.59 2.46
C SER A 227 -11.95 -4.24 3.36
N GLY A 228 -11.88 -2.98 3.78
CA GLY A 228 -10.79 -2.49 4.62
C GLY A 228 -10.86 -0.98 4.86
N ALA A 229 -9.76 -0.44 5.37
CA ALA A 229 -9.58 1.00 5.53
C ALA A 229 -9.44 1.66 4.16
N VAL A 230 -10.19 2.75 3.96
CA VAL A 230 -9.98 3.64 2.82
C VAL A 230 -8.66 4.37 3.06
N PRO A 231 -7.67 4.34 2.14
CA PRO A 231 -6.44 5.08 2.31
C PRO A 231 -6.72 6.58 2.43
N MET A 232 -6.37 7.17 3.58
CA MET A 232 -6.58 8.60 3.90
C MET A 232 -5.31 9.44 3.71
N PHE A 233 -4.42 8.99 2.83
CA PHE A 233 -3.11 9.60 2.55
C PHE A 233 -2.83 9.60 1.04
N GLN A 234 -1.85 10.38 0.61
CA GLN A 234 -1.38 10.40 -0.77
C GLN A 234 -0.86 9.03 -1.22
N ASN A 235 -1.29 8.55 -2.39
CA ASN A 235 -0.69 7.35 -2.98
C ASN A 235 0.70 7.68 -3.49
N ARG A 236 1.70 6.89 -3.09
CA ARG A 236 3.10 7.08 -3.46
C ARG A 236 3.69 5.78 -3.97
N GLN A 237 4.39 5.83 -5.09
CA GLN A 237 5.18 4.71 -5.63
C GLN A 237 6.49 5.23 -6.23
N VAL A 238 7.54 4.43 -6.11
CA VAL A 238 8.83 4.73 -6.76
C VAL A 238 8.82 4.16 -8.16
N VAL A 239 8.94 5.04 -9.16
CA VAL A 239 8.92 4.67 -10.57
C VAL A 239 10.33 4.74 -11.13
N ALA A 240 10.99 3.58 -11.14
CA ALA A 240 12.36 3.45 -11.63
C ALA A 240 12.43 3.36 -13.16
N SER A 241 13.43 4.04 -13.73
CA SER A 241 13.87 3.99 -15.13
C SER A 241 15.37 3.72 -15.21
N ASP A 242 15.80 3.16 -16.33
CA ASP A 242 17.20 2.86 -16.62
C ASP A 242 17.48 3.23 -18.10
N THR A 243 18.69 2.96 -18.54
CA THR A 243 19.11 2.84 -19.95
C THR A 243 18.23 1.93 -20.80
N SER A 244 17.35 1.11 -20.19
CA SER A 244 16.35 0.29 -20.87
C SER A 244 14.93 0.68 -20.48
N ALA A 245 13.96 0.40 -21.36
CA ALA A 245 12.55 0.53 -21.02
C ALA A 245 12.18 -0.42 -19.87
N ASN A 246 11.22 -0.02 -19.05
CA ASN A 246 10.82 -0.76 -17.85
C ASN A 246 9.29 -0.87 -17.76
N ASP A 247 8.80 -2.07 -17.48
CA ASP A 247 7.38 -2.34 -17.17
C ASP A 247 7.18 -2.40 -15.65
N LEU A 248 6.28 -1.57 -15.14
CA LEU A 248 5.88 -1.51 -13.74
C LEU A 248 4.40 -1.87 -13.61
N PHE A 249 4.10 -2.82 -12.73
CA PHE A 249 2.77 -3.36 -12.53
C PHE A 249 2.14 -2.68 -11.32
N TYR A 250 1.31 -1.67 -11.60
CA TYR A 250 0.66 -0.87 -10.57
C TYR A 250 -0.85 -1.04 -10.60
N GLY A 251 -1.43 -0.80 -9.44
CA GLY A 251 -2.85 -0.80 -9.19
C GLY A 251 -3.38 0.60 -8.94
N VAL A 252 -4.66 0.80 -9.20
CA VAL A 252 -5.40 1.93 -8.64
C VAL A 252 -5.61 1.64 -7.15
N TYR A 253 -4.79 2.23 -6.29
CA TYR A 253 -4.91 2.14 -4.83
C TYR A 253 -5.97 3.13 -4.31
N SER A 254 -7.20 2.99 -4.81
CA SER A 254 -8.30 3.89 -4.51
C SER A 254 -9.63 3.16 -4.72
N PRO A 255 -10.64 3.39 -3.85
CA PRO A 255 -11.98 2.85 -4.02
C PRO A 255 -12.81 3.55 -5.09
N ILE A 256 -12.28 4.58 -5.75
CA ILE A 256 -12.92 5.29 -6.85
C ILE A 256 -12.02 5.33 -8.08
N ASP A 257 -12.67 5.42 -9.24
CA ASP A 257 -12.02 5.52 -10.54
C ASP A 257 -11.11 6.75 -10.63
N VAL A 258 -10.01 6.61 -11.37
CA VAL A 258 -9.06 7.70 -11.63
C VAL A 258 -8.97 7.90 -13.14
N THR A 259 -8.96 9.14 -13.63
CA THR A 259 -8.72 9.39 -15.06
C THR A 259 -7.24 9.53 -15.35
N LEU A 260 -6.81 9.18 -16.57
CA LEU A 260 -5.42 9.40 -16.98
C LEU A 260 -4.97 10.87 -16.80
N GLY A 261 -5.83 11.82 -17.13
CA GLY A 261 -5.56 13.25 -17.01
C GLY A 261 -5.34 13.74 -15.58
N THR A 262 -5.90 13.06 -14.58
CA THR A 262 -5.76 13.42 -13.15
C THR A 262 -4.82 12.49 -12.40
N SER A 263 -4.25 11.49 -13.06
CA SER A 263 -3.48 10.41 -12.41
C SER A 263 -2.07 10.81 -11.97
N ASN A 264 -1.52 11.92 -12.50
CA ASN A 264 -0.10 12.28 -12.41
C ASN A 264 0.88 11.19 -12.92
N LEU A 265 0.40 10.20 -13.69
CA LEU A 265 1.24 9.15 -14.27
C LEU A 265 2.05 9.63 -15.49
N GLY A 266 1.80 10.85 -15.97
CA GLY A 266 2.52 11.52 -17.06
C GLY A 266 3.92 12.00 -16.64
N ILE A 267 4.73 11.09 -16.10
CA ILE A 267 5.99 11.40 -15.42
C ILE A 267 7.04 11.92 -16.40
N GLN A 268 7.08 11.38 -17.61
CA GLN A 268 8.00 11.80 -18.67
C GLN A 268 7.41 11.53 -20.05
N ASP A 269 7.91 12.25 -21.06
CA ASP A 269 7.52 12.05 -22.46
C ASP A 269 7.69 10.58 -22.89
N GLY A 270 6.70 10.07 -23.62
CA GLY A 270 6.70 8.69 -24.11
C GLY A 270 6.38 7.63 -23.05
N THR A 271 6.02 8.02 -21.82
CA THR A 271 5.46 7.09 -20.82
C THR A 271 4.19 6.46 -21.37
N GLN A 272 4.05 5.14 -21.23
CA GLN A 272 2.89 4.40 -21.72
C GLN A 272 2.10 3.77 -20.58
N ILE A 273 0.78 3.74 -20.73
CA ILE A 273 -0.14 2.94 -19.94
C ILE A 273 -0.68 1.84 -20.83
N LEU A 274 -0.48 0.60 -20.41
CA LEU A 274 -1.09 -0.58 -21.03
C LEU A 274 -2.27 -0.98 -20.14
N LEU A 275 -3.48 -0.69 -20.60
CA LEU A 275 -4.73 -0.96 -19.92
C LEU A 275 -5.40 -2.19 -20.54
N TYR A 276 -5.93 -3.08 -19.71
CA TYR A 276 -6.51 -4.35 -20.16
C TYR A 276 -7.99 -4.40 -19.83
N ASP A 277 -8.80 -4.87 -20.77
CA ASP A 277 -10.23 -5.04 -20.59
C ASP A 277 -10.54 -6.22 -19.66
N ASN A 278 -11.04 -5.94 -18.46
CA ASN A 278 -11.49 -6.95 -17.50
C ASN A 278 -12.93 -7.43 -17.73
N THR A 279 -13.67 -6.81 -18.64
CA THR A 279 -15.06 -7.18 -18.94
C THR A 279 -15.15 -8.36 -19.90
N ALA A 280 -14.14 -8.54 -20.76
CA ALA A 280 -14.01 -9.68 -21.65
C ALA A 280 -13.28 -10.88 -20.99
N SER A 281 -13.84 -12.08 -21.20
CA SER A 281 -13.16 -13.35 -20.88
C SER A 281 -12.06 -13.65 -21.90
N GLY A 282 -11.10 -14.48 -21.48
CA GLY A 282 -9.96 -14.89 -22.30
C GLY A 282 -8.63 -14.67 -21.61
N TYR A 283 -7.63 -15.42 -22.08
CA TYR A 283 -6.24 -15.32 -21.62
C TYR A 283 -5.42 -14.45 -22.56
N PHE A 284 -4.34 -13.86 -22.04
CA PHE A 284 -3.37 -13.09 -22.83
C PHE A 284 -4.00 -11.97 -23.67
N LYS A 285 -4.99 -11.29 -23.09
CA LYS A 285 -5.68 -10.16 -23.72
C LYS A 285 -4.67 -9.09 -24.13
N ALA A 286 -4.85 -8.52 -25.32
CA ALA A 286 -4.03 -7.39 -25.76
C ALA A 286 -4.42 -6.14 -24.99
N PRO A 287 -3.47 -5.29 -24.58
CA PRO A 287 -3.77 -4.03 -23.94
C PRO A 287 -4.19 -2.97 -24.97
N GLU A 288 -5.01 -2.03 -24.52
CA GLU A 288 -5.05 -0.69 -25.09
C GLU A 288 -3.83 0.09 -24.60
N VAL A 289 -3.20 0.85 -25.50
CA VAL A 289 -1.96 1.58 -25.20
C VAL A 289 -2.21 3.07 -25.31
N TYR A 290 -1.94 3.77 -24.21
CA TYR A 290 -2.01 5.22 -24.10
C TYR A 290 -0.62 5.77 -23.85
N THR A 291 -0.21 6.78 -24.61
CA THR A 291 1.13 7.40 -24.51
C THR A 291 1.00 8.83 -24.02
N TYR A 292 1.83 9.22 -23.07
CA TYR A 292 1.93 10.59 -22.58
C TYR A 292 2.84 11.43 -23.47
N PHE A 293 2.36 12.60 -23.86
CA PHE A 293 3.07 13.59 -24.67
C PHE A 293 3.38 14.82 -23.83
N ALA A 294 4.63 14.96 -23.39
CA ALA A 294 5.02 16.01 -22.44
C ALA A 294 4.90 17.43 -23.03
N ALA A 295 5.07 17.57 -24.35
CA ALA A 295 4.96 18.87 -25.02
C ALA A 295 3.56 19.49 -24.93
N SER A 296 2.52 18.66 -24.77
CA SER A 296 1.14 19.10 -24.66
C SER A 296 0.52 18.76 -23.30
N GLU A 297 1.26 18.12 -22.40
CA GLU A 297 0.78 17.64 -21.10
C GLU A 297 -0.49 16.77 -21.21
N ASN A 298 -0.57 15.94 -22.25
CA ASN A 298 -1.76 15.15 -22.56
C ASN A 298 -1.43 13.68 -22.87
N TRP A 299 -2.42 12.83 -22.63
CA TRP A 299 -2.42 11.44 -23.07
C TRP A 299 -3.03 11.31 -24.47
N GLY A 300 -2.47 10.43 -25.29
CA GLY A 300 -3.08 10.04 -26.56
C GLY A 300 -3.04 8.54 -26.82
N ASP A 301 -4.01 8.06 -27.59
CA ASP A 301 -4.08 6.68 -28.06
C ASP A 301 -3.05 6.40 -29.18
N THR A 302 -3.06 5.17 -29.71
CA THR A 302 -2.17 4.77 -30.83
C THR A 302 -2.45 5.51 -32.14
N SER A 303 -3.58 6.20 -32.24
CA SER A 303 -3.96 7.07 -33.36
C SER A 303 -3.76 8.56 -33.06
N PHE A 304 -3.11 8.89 -31.93
CA PHE A 304 -2.86 10.25 -31.44
C PHE A 304 -4.12 11.06 -31.09
N ASN A 305 -5.24 10.39 -30.79
CA ASN A 305 -6.43 11.06 -30.26
C ASN A 305 -6.26 11.34 -28.77
N LEU A 306 -6.70 12.53 -28.32
CA LEU A 306 -6.68 12.92 -26.91
C LEU A 306 -7.43 11.90 -26.05
N SER A 307 -6.78 11.44 -24.97
CA SER A 307 -7.23 10.32 -24.14
C SER A 307 -7.15 10.59 -22.63
N ASN A 308 -7.20 11.85 -22.22
CA ASN A 308 -7.15 12.22 -20.79
C ASN A 308 -8.33 11.65 -19.98
N ASP A 309 -9.49 11.49 -20.63
CA ASP A 309 -10.72 11.02 -19.99
C ASP A 309 -10.79 9.49 -19.86
N VAL A 310 -9.75 8.77 -20.29
CA VAL A 310 -9.67 7.32 -20.11
C VAL A 310 -9.65 6.99 -18.62
N ILE A 311 -10.51 6.05 -18.24
CA ILE A 311 -10.70 5.61 -16.86
C ILE A 311 -9.72 4.49 -16.53
N LEU A 312 -8.96 4.70 -15.45
CA LEU A 312 -8.32 3.65 -14.67
C LEU A 312 -9.33 3.19 -13.60
N PRO A 313 -9.92 1.99 -13.75
CA PRO A 313 -11.01 1.57 -12.89
C PRO A 313 -10.53 1.32 -11.45
N ALA A 314 -11.37 1.64 -10.47
CA ALA A 314 -11.13 1.33 -9.07
C ALA A 314 -10.93 -0.17 -8.87
N GLY A 315 -9.92 -0.55 -8.08
CA GLY A 315 -9.54 -1.97 -7.92
C GLY A 315 -9.00 -2.63 -9.19
N GLY A 316 -8.72 -1.87 -10.26
CA GLY A 316 -8.06 -2.33 -11.47
C GLY A 316 -6.56 -2.10 -11.46
N SER A 317 -5.83 -2.88 -12.25
CA SER A 317 -4.39 -2.70 -12.46
C SER A 317 -4.03 -2.48 -13.93
N PHE A 318 -2.89 -1.85 -14.13
CA PHE A 318 -2.33 -1.47 -15.42
C PHE A 318 -0.81 -1.71 -15.42
N ILE A 319 -0.20 -1.69 -16.60
CA ILE A 319 1.25 -1.62 -16.71
C ILE A 319 1.64 -0.19 -17.07
N LEU A 320 2.45 0.43 -16.23
CA LEU A 320 3.16 1.66 -16.53
C LEU A 320 4.48 1.29 -17.19
N ARG A 321 4.62 1.63 -18.47
CA ARG A 321 5.85 1.42 -19.23
C ARG A 321 6.61 2.73 -19.35
N LYS A 322 7.77 2.80 -18.71
CA LYS A 322 8.72 3.92 -18.92
C LYS A 322 9.58 3.66 -20.15
N PRO A 323 9.77 4.66 -21.04
CA PRO A 323 10.75 4.55 -22.12
C PRO A 323 12.17 4.58 -21.55
N SER A 324 13.14 4.11 -22.35
CA SER A 324 14.57 4.25 -22.05
C SER A 324 14.95 5.73 -22.00
N THR A 325 15.60 6.16 -20.92
CA THR A 325 16.05 7.55 -20.70
C THR A 325 17.55 7.71 -20.93
N GLY A 326 18.29 6.63 -21.18
CA GLY A 326 19.75 6.65 -21.32
C GLY A 326 20.51 6.88 -20.01
N SER A 327 19.81 6.97 -18.87
CA SER A 327 20.39 7.11 -17.53
C SER A 327 19.51 6.43 -16.49
N ASN A 328 20.11 6.01 -15.38
CA ASN A 328 19.38 5.49 -14.23
C ASN A 328 18.74 6.66 -13.51
N ASP A 329 17.41 6.65 -13.43
CA ASP A 329 16.64 7.69 -12.77
C ASP A 329 15.42 7.05 -12.10
N SER A 330 15.04 7.57 -10.94
CA SER A 330 13.85 7.15 -10.21
C SER A 330 13.02 8.38 -9.92
N VAL A 331 11.78 8.36 -10.38
CA VAL A 331 10.84 9.44 -10.13
C VAL A 331 9.77 8.93 -9.17
N GLU A 332 9.44 9.76 -8.20
CA GLU A 332 8.33 9.50 -7.31
C GLU A 332 7.02 9.81 -8.05
N TRP A 333 6.16 8.80 -8.19
CA TRP A 333 4.78 9.02 -8.61
C TRP A 333 3.94 9.23 -7.35
N THR A 334 3.29 10.38 -7.30
CA THR A 334 2.31 10.67 -6.26
C THR A 334 0.96 11.08 -6.84
N TYR A 335 -0.09 10.59 -6.20
CA TYR A 335 -1.47 10.89 -6.56
C TYR A 335 -2.30 11.10 -5.29
N LEU A 336 -2.97 12.23 -5.18
CA LEU A 336 -3.92 12.49 -4.10
C LEU A 336 -5.32 12.06 -4.55
N PRO A 337 -5.90 11.00 -3.95
CA PRO A 337 -7.25 10.55 -4.29
C PRO A 337 -8.28 11.69 -4.23
N ASN A 338 -9.20 11.72 -5.19
CA ASN A 338 -10.16 12.82 -5.31
C ASN A 338 -11.09 12.98 -4.10
N TYR A 339 -11.27 11.93 -3.28
CA TYR A 339 -12.05 12.01 -2.04
C TYR A 339 -11.29 12.67 -0.87
N LEU A 340 -10.01 13.00 -1.06
CA LEU A 340 -9.18 13.77 -0.12
C LEU A 340 -8.97 15.23 -0.54
N GLN A 341 -9.55 15.65 -1.68
CA GLN A 341 -9.47 17.01 -2.21
C GLN A 341 -10.56 17.94 -1.65
#